data_AF-A0A519QJ10-F1
#
_entry.id   AF-A0A519QJ10-F1
#
_cell.length_a   1.000
_cell.length_b   1.000
_cell.length_c   1.000
_cell.angle_alpha   90.00
_cell.angle_beta   90.00
_cell.angle_gamma   90.00
#
_symmetry.space_group_name_H-M   'P 1'
#
loop_
_entity.id
_entity.type
_entity.pdbx_description
1 polymer ?
#
loop_
_entity_poly.entity_id
_entity_poly.type
_entity_poly.pdbx_seq_one_letter_code
_entity_poly.pdbx_strand_id
1 'polypeptide(L)'
;MLVDVSHVNEKTFWDVIETTTKPIIASHSSVYSLCPVPRNLKDEQIKAIAKNNGVIQINFNSGFIDSTEGKREDAFLASHQTEYDSLQLATKSEYIAEEMIHEKYKRESENLRASFSLLIKHIEYVIE
;
A
#
# COMPACT_ATOMS: atom_id res chain seq x y z
N MET A 1 11.02 18.77 12.06
CA MET A 1 10.17 18.28 10.96
C MET A 1 10.82 17.04 10.38
N LEU A 2 10.07 15.95 10.26
CA LEU A 2 10.51 14.71 9.61
C LEU A 2 10.11 14.76 8.14
N VAL A 3 10.97 14.25 7.26
CA VAL A 3 10.65 14.08 5.84
C VAL A 3 10.12 12.67 5.66
N ASP A 4 8.87 12.56 5.19
CA ASP A 4 8.23 11.30 4.87
C ASP A 4 8.13 11.11 3.36
N VAL A 5 8.66 9.99 2.87
CA VAL A 5 8.67 9.65 1.44
C VAL A 5 7.58 8.64 1.06
N SER A 6 6.63 8.39 1.96
CA SER A 6 5.39 7.72 1.57
C SER A 6 4.64 8.60 0.55
N HIS A 7 4.07 7.98 -0.49
CA HIS A 7 3.42 8.56 -1.68
C HIS A 7 4.29 9.26 -2.72
N VAL A 8 5.55 9.62 -2.44
CA VAL A 8 6.37 10.29 -3.47
C VAL A 8 6.72 9.32 -4.60
N ASN A 9 6.94 9.87 -5.80
CA ASN A 9 7.45 9.10 -6.92
C ASN A 9 8.96 8.83 -6.76
N GLU A 10 9.50 7.94 -7.59
CA GLU A 10 10.90 7.52 -7.49
C GLU A 10 11.90 8.67 -7.70
N LYS A 11 11.66 9.58 -8.63
CA LYS A 11 12.54 10.72 -8.85
C LYS A 11 12.65 11.60 -7.60
N THR A 12 11.50 11.98 -7.04
CA THR A 12 11.43 12.81 -5.83
C THR A 12 12.04 12.10 -4.63
N PHE A 13 11.90 10.77 -4.52
CA PHE A 13 12.60 9.99 -3.50
C PHE A 13 14.12 10.20 -3.58
N TRP A 14 14.71 10.08 -4.77
CA TRP A 14 16.15 10.27 -4.94
C TRP A 14 16.59 11.71 -4.72
N ASP A 15 15.82 12.69 -5.22
CA ASP A 15 16.06 14.11 -4.94
C ASP A 15 16.10 14.39 -3.41
N VAL A 16 15.23 13.73 -2.63
CA VAL A 16 15.20 13.82 -1.16
C VAL A 16 16.44 13.19 -0.53
N ILE A 17 16.83 11.98 -0.96
CA ILE A 17 18.02 11.28 -0.44
C ILE A 17 19.30 12.09 -0.70
N GLU A 18 19.41 12.74 -1.86
CA GLU A 18 20.58 13.54 -2.25
C GLU A 18 20.69 14.86 -1.47
N THR A 19 19.55 15.44 -1.05
CA THR A 19 19.50 16.77 -0.45
C THR A 19 19.33 16.77 1.06
N THR A 20 18.76 15.70 1.63
CA THR A 20 18.50 15.65 3.07
C THR A 20 19.79 15.59 3.88
N THR A 21 19.82 16.36 4.97
CA THR A 21 20.91 16.32 5.97
C THR A 21 20.51 15.58 7.25
N LYS A 22 19.30 15.00 7.28
CA LYS A 22 18.72 14.29 8.42
C LYS A 22 18.10 12.96 7.97
N PRO A 23 17.92 12.00 8.90
CA PRO A 23 17.17 10.78 8.62
C PRO A 23 15.77 11.06 8.08
N ILE A 24 15.37 10.30 7.06
CA ILE A 24 14.02 10.29 6.49
C ILE A 24 13.22 9.09 6.99
N ILE A 25 11.91 9.12 6.78
CA ILE A 25 11.04 7.96 7.03
C ILE A 25 10.24 7.61 5.78
N ALA A 26 9.88 6.34 5.65
CA ALA A 26 8.72 5.93 4.88
C ALA A 26 7.67 5.47 5.90
N SER A 27 6.73 6.35 6.26
CA SER A 27 5.78 6.10 7.34
C SER A 27 4.75 4.99 7.07
N HIS A 28 4.50 4.65 5.82
CA HIS A 28 3.63 3.54 5.43
C HIS A 28 3.93 3.08 3.99
N SER A 29 5.00 2.32 3.82
CA SER A 29 5.34 1.71 2.52
C SER A 29 5.82 0.27 2.70
N SER A 30 5.53 -0.58 1.72
CA SER A 30 5.90 -2.00 1.74
C SER A 30 6.94 -2.30 0.63
N VAL A 31 7.14 -3.57 0.26
CA VAL A 31 8.30 -4.04 -0.53
C VAL A 31 7.87 -4.39 -1.94
N TYR A 32 8.48 -3.75 -2.93
CA TYR A 32 8.12 -3.91 -4.34
C TYR A 32 8.42 -5.33 -4.85
N SER A 33 9.56 -5.89 -4.44
CA SER A 33 10.00 -7.24 -4.83
C SER A 33 9.05 -8.35 -4.33
N LEU A 34 8.23 -8.07 -3.31
CA LEU A 34 7.20 -8.98 -2.80
C LEU A 34 5.81 -8.66 -3.36
N CYS A 35 5.47 -7.38 -3.49
CA CYS A 35 4.22 -6.91 -4.08
C CYS A 35 4.51 -5.73 -5.04
N PRO A 36 4.51 -5.96 -6.37
CA PRO A 36 5.03 -5.02 -7.37
C PRO A 36 4.02 -3.95 -7.75
N VAL A 37 3.68 -3.11 -6.78
CA VAL A 37 2.83 -1.93 -6.94
C VAL A 37 3.69 -0.67 -6.86
N PRO A 38 3.47 0.37 -7.70
CA PRO A 38 4.33 1.56 -7.75
C PRO A 38 4.51 2.31 -6.42
N ARG A 39 3.62 2.06 -5.46
CA ARG A 39 3.63 2.65 -4.11
C ARG A 39 4.64 1.98 -3.17
N ASN A 40 5.08 0.76 -3.48
CA ASN A 40 6.06 0.03 -2.68
C ASN A 40 7.50 0.41 -3.02
N LEU A 41 8.38 0.29 -2.02
CA LEU A 41 9.79 0.61 -2.14
C LEU A 41 10.54 -0.47 -2.92
N LYS A 42 11.34 -0.06 -3.89
CA LYS A 42 12.32 -0.92 -4.55
C LYS A 42 13.53 -1.17 -3.64
N ASP A 43 14.26 -2.26 -3.90
CA ASP A 43 15.42 -2.66 -3.09
C ASP A 43 16.46 -1.52 -2.91
N GLU A 44 16.74 -0.76 -3.98
CA GLU A 44 17.69 0.36 -3.89
C GLU A 44 17.18 1.50 -3.01
N GLN A 45 15.87 1.74 -2.98
CA GLN A 45 15.26 2.72 -2.07
C GLN A 45 15.34 2.26 -0.62
N ILE A 46 15.10 0.96 -0.36
CA ILE A 46 15.23 0.35 0.98
C ILE A 46 16.66 0.54 1.50
N LYS A 47 17.67 0.17 0.70
CA LYS A 47 19.09 0.35 1.03
C LYS A 47 19.47 1.81 1.25
N ALA A 48 18.92 2.73 0.46
CA ALA A 48 19.17 4.16 0.61
C ALA A 48 18.61 4.72 1.93
N ILE A 49 17.40 4.31 2.32
CA ILE A 49 16.81 4.68 3.62
C ILE A 49 17.67 4.13 4.76
N ALA A 50 18.11 2.87 4.68
CA ALA A 50 18.99 2.25 5.68
C ALA A 50 20.31 3.02 5.81
N LYS A 51 20.98 3.34 4.69
CA LYS A 51 22.21 4.14 4.68
C LYS A 51 22.02 5.56 5.24
N ASN A 52 20.82 6.12 5.08
CA ASN A 52 20.44 7.42 5.64
C ASN A 52 20.12 7.36 7.15
N ASN A 53 20.20 6.19 7.79
CA ASN A 53 19.73 5.94 9.16
C ASN A 53 18.22 6.24 9.35
N GLY A 54 17.45 6.10 8.26
CA GLY A 54 16.02 6.32 8.25
C GLY A 54 15.22 5.12 8.76
N VAL A 55 13.90 5.26 8.75
CA VAL A 55 12.97 4.20 9.22
C VAL A 55 11.96 3.87 8.14
N ILE A 56 11.74 2.58 7.91
CA ILE A 56 10.65 2.07 7.07
C ILE A 56 9.58 1.48 7.99
N GLN A 57 8.36 1.97 7.86
CA GLN A 57 7.18 1.43 8.54
C GLN A 57 6.33 0.69 7.51
N ILE A 58 6.24 -0.63 7.66
CA ILE A 58 5.51 -1.50 6.72
C ILE A 58 4.02 -1.17 6.74
N ASN A 59 3.44 -1.00 5.55
CA ASN A 59 2.02 -0.68 5.38
C ASN A 59 1.17 -1.96 5.44
N PHE A 60 0.10 -1.95 6.22
CA PHE A 60 -0.76 -3.12 6.43
C PHE A 60 -1.93 -3.20 5.44
N ASN A 61 -2.10 -2.22 4.55
CA ASN A 61 -3.08 -2.30 3.48
C ASN A 61 -2.75 -3.51 2.57
N SER A 62 -3.75 -4.36 2.37
CA SER A 62 -3.60 -5.65 1.68
C SER A 62 -3.08 -5.51 0.25
N GLY A 63 -3.52 -4.49 -0.49
CA GLY A 63 -3.05 -4.22 -1.85
C GLY A 63 -1.56 -3.86 -1.95
N PHE A 64 -0.91 -3.55 -0.83
CA PHE A 64 0.54 -3.33 -0.75
C PHE A 64 1.32 -4.52 -0.18
N ILE A 65 0.63 -5.57 0.28
CA ILE A 65 1.21 -6.76 0.91
C ILE A 65 1.02 -8.01 0.05
N ASP A 66 -0.13 -8.13 -0.62
CA ASP A 66 -0.48 -9.29 -1.43
C ASP A 66 -0.76 -8.85 -2.86
N SER A 67 0.12 -9.25 -3.78
CA SER A 67 0.01 -8.92 -5.21
C SER A 67 -1.22 -9.53 -5.90
N THR A 68 -1.90 -10.48 -5.25
CA THR A 68 -3.13 -11.08 -5.74
C THR A 68 -4.38 -10.35 -5.25
N GLU A 69 -4.26 -9.49 -4.24
CA GLU A 69 -5.43 -8.87 -3.60
C GLU A 69 -6.21 -8.00 -4.58
N GLY A 70 -5.56 -7.16 -5.40
CA GLY A 70 -6.26 -6.34 -6.39
C GLY A 70 -7.13 -7.16 -7.37
N LYS A 71 -6.70 -8.37 -7.76
CA LYS A 71 -7.53 -9.24 -8.61
C LYS A 71 -8.74 -9.82 -7.85
N ARG A 72 -8.60 -10.06 -6.55
CA ARG A 72 -9.67 -10.54 -5.68
C ARG A 72 -10.67 -9.42 -5.39
N GLU A 73 -10.16 -8.20 -5.22
CA GLU A 73 -10.94 -6.95 -5.11
C GLU A 73 -11.77 -6.71 -6.38
N ASP A 74 -11.15 -6.73 -7.57
CA ASP A 74 -11.85 -6.59 -8.84
C ASP A 74 -12.97 -7.64 -8.99
N ALA A 75 -12.70 -8.89 -8.61
CA ALA A 75 -13.69 -9.97 -8.65
C ALA A 75 -14.84 -9.76 -7.65
N PHE A 76 -14.53 -9.25 -6.45
CA PHE A 76 -15.53 -8.89 -5.44
C PHE A 76 -16.45 -7.77 -5.94
N LEU A 77 -15.89 -6.66 -6.43
CA LEU A 77 -16.67 -5.56 -6.99
C LEU A 77 -17.51 -6.00 -8.19
N ALA A 78 -16.94 -6.81 -9.09
CA ALA A 78 -17.68 -7.36 -10.23
C ALA A 78 -18.85 -8.25 -9.82
N SER A 79 -18.74 -8.98 -8.71
CA SER A 79 -19.83 -9.81 -8.19
C SER A 79 -20.99 -8.98 -7.62
N HIS A 80 -20.73 -7.72 -7.23
CA HIS A 80 -21.69 -6.77 -6.66
C HIS A 80 -21.92 -5.55 -7.57
N GLN A 81 -21.59 -5.65 -8.86
CA GLN A 81 -21.49 -4.51 -9.79
C GLN A 81 -22.75 -3.63 -9.81
N THR A 82 -23.95 -4.22 -9.90
CA THR A 82 -25.20 -3.45 -10.00
C THR A 82 -25.42 -2.56 -8.77
N GLU A 83 -25.09 -3.06 -7.59
CA GLU A 83 -25.20 -2.28 -6.36
C GLU A 83 -24.08 -1.24 -6.26
N TYR A 84 -22.85 -1.62 -6.62
CA TYR A 84 -21.72 -0.72 -6.65
C TYR A 84 -21.96 0.48 -7.58
N ASP A 85 -22.44 0.25 -8.80
CA ASP A 85 -22.82 1.31 -9.76
C ASP A 85 -23.90 2.23 -9.17
N SER A 86 -24.90 1.66 -8.50
CA SER A 86 -25.94 2.44 -7.84
C SER A 86 -25.39 3.30 -6.70
N LEU A 87 -24.45 2.79 -5.91
CA LEU A 87 -23.78 3.53 -4.85
C LEU A 87 -22.89 4.64 -5.41
N GLN A 88 -22.15 4.39 -6.50
CA GLN A 88 -21.35 5.41 -7.17
C GLN A 88 -22.21 6.58 -7.65
N LEU A 89 -23.38 6.31 -8.24
CA LEU A 89 -24.32 7.34 -8.66
C LEU A 89 -24.92 8.13 -7.48
N ALA A 90 -25.27 7.43 -6.40
CA ALA A 90 -25.88 8.04 -5.21
C ALA A 90 -24.89 8.93 -4.43
N THR A 91 -23.66 8.45 -4.25
CA THR A 91 -22.62 9.13 -3.47
C THR A 91 -21.85 10.16 -4.29
N LYS A 92 -21.82 10.00 -5.62
CA LYS A 92 -20.94 10.74 -6.54
C LYS A 92 -19.45 10.62 -6.18
N SER A 93 -19.08 9.51 -5.54
CA SER A 93 -17.73 9.22 -5.09
C SER A 93 -17.46 7.73 -5.18
N GLU A 94 -16.49 7.36 -6.01
CA GLU A 94 -16.00 5.98 -6.11
C GLU A 94 -15.54 5.46 -4.75
N TYR A 95 -14.72 6.26 -4.04
CA TYR A 95 -14.22 5.92 -2.71
C TYR A 95 -15.32 5.63 -1.69
N ILE A 96 -16.36 6.49 -1.61
CA ILE A 96 -17.45 6.26 -0.65
C ILE A 96 -18.27 5.04 -1.07
N ALA A 97 -18.50 4.84 -2.36
CA ALA A 97 -19.21 3.66 -2.86
C ALA A 97 -18.46 2.35 -2.53
N GLU A 98 -17.13 2.35 -2.67
CA GLU A 98 -16.27 1.24 -2.27
C GLU A 98 -16.36 0.99 -0.76
N GLU A 99 -16.24 2.01 0.08
CA GLU A 99 -16.35 1.84 1.53
C GLU A 99 -17.71 1.25 1.93
N MET A 100 -18.79 1.74 1.31
CA MET A 100 -20.15 1.27 1.58
C MET A 100 -20.37 -0.19 1.15
N ILE A 101 -19.86 -0.60 -0.02
CA ILE A 101 -20.01 -1.99 -0.49
C ILE A 101 -19.21 -2.95 0.38
N HIS A 102 -18.00 -2.57 0.81
CA HIS A 102 -17.19 -3.37 1.72
C HIS A 102 -17.83 -3.52 3.10
N GLU A 103 -18.40 -2.46 3.66
CA GLU A 103 -19.07 -2.54 4.97
C GLU A 103 -20.35 -3.38 4.89
N LYS A 104 -21.09 -3.28 3.77
CA LYS A 104 -22.28 -4.10 3.54
C LYS A 104 -21.93 -5.60 3.45
N TYR A 105 -20.89 -5.94 2.69
CA TYR A 105 -20.42 -7.32 2.51
C TYR A 105 -19.17 -7.62 3.34
N LYS A 106 -19.18 -7.18 4.61
CA LYS A 106 -18.02 -7.22 5.51
C LYS A 106 -17.30 -8.57 5.57
N ARG A 107 -18.05 -9.67 5.61
CA ARG A 107 -17.47 -11.01 5.69
C ARG A 107 -16.71 -11.42 4.43
N GLU A 108 -17.20 -11.01 3.25
CA GLU A 108 -16.51 -11.23 1.99
C GLU A 108 -15.27 -10.33 1.90
N SER A 109 -15.42 -9.06 2.25
CA SER A 109 -14.34 -8.07 2.35
C SER A 109 -13.20 -8.52 3.29
N GLU A 110 -13.54 -9.08 4.45
CA GLU A 110 -12.53 -9.60 5.39
C GLU A 110 -11.68 -10.74 4.80
N ASN A 111 -12.21 -11.50 3.83
CA ASN A 111 -11.45 -12.55 3.13
C ASN A 111 -10.48 -11.99 2.08
N LEU A 112 -10.62 -10.72 1.69
CA LEU A 112 -9.71 -10.06 0.76
C LEU A 112 -8.37 -9.71 1.43
N ARG A 113 -8.37 -9.61 2.77
CA ARG A 113 -7.19 -9.22 3.55
C ARG A 113 -5.97 -10.08 3.27
N ALA A 114 -4.81 -9.44 3.20
CA ALA A 114 -3.55 -10.14 3.13
C ALA A 114 -3.32 -10.97 4.42
N SER A 115 -2.66 -12.12 4.27
CA SER A 115 -2.30 -12.95 5.43
C SER A 115 -1.24 -12.28 6.30
N PHE A 116 -1.27 -12.54 7.61
CA PHE A 116 -0.20 -12.10 8.51
C PHE A 116 1.17 -12.66 8.12
N SER A 117 1.23 -13.85 7.54
CA SER A 117 2.49 -14.44 7.07
C SER A 117 3.12 -13.62 5.94
N LEU A 118 2.32 -13.11 4.99
CA LEU A 118 2.83 -12.20 3.97
C LEU A 118 3.28 -10.87 4.58
N LEU A 119 2.51 -10.32 5.52
CA LEU A 119 2.89 -9.10 6.21
C LEU A 119 4.25 -9.25 6.94
N ILE A 120 4.46 -10.36 7.66
CA ILE A 120 5.73 -10.64 8.33
C ILE A 120 6.88 -10.74 7.31
N LYS A 121 6.64 -11.37 6.16
CA LYS A 121 7.64 -11.44 5.08
C LYS A 121 8.10 -10.06 4.61
N HIS A 122 7.21 -9.07 4.56
CA HIS A 122 7.58 -7.69 4.25
C HIS A 122 8.46 -7.04 5.34
N ILE A 123 8.21 -7.37 6.62
CA ILE A 123 9.02 -6.88 7.74
C ILE A 123 10.41 -7.51 7.70
N GLU A 124 10.51 -8.83 7.52
CA GLU A 124 11.78 -9.55 7.45
C GLU A 124 12.63 -9.06 6.27
N TYR A 125 12.03 -8.83 5.11
CA TYR A 125 12.75 -8.40 3.91
C TYR A 125 13.48 -7.06 4.06
N VAL A 126 12.96 -6.13 4.88
CA VAL A 126 13.62 -4.82 5.09
C VAL A 126 14.69 -4.85 6.20
N ILE A 127 14.83 -5.98 6.90
CA ILE A 127 15.83 -6.21 7.96
C ILE A 127 17.08 -6.90 7.40
N GLU A 128 16.92 -7.76 6.40
CA GLU A 128 17.99 -8.49 5.70
C GLU A 128 18.85 -7.60 4.79
#